data_AF-A0A7J8WS72-F1
#
_entry.id   AF-A0A7J8WS72-F1
#
_cell.length_a   1.000
_cell.length_b   1.000
_cell.length_c   1.000
_cell.angle_alpha   90.00
_cell.angle_beta   90.00
_cell.angle_gamma   90.00
#
_symmetry.space_group_name_H-M   'P 1'
#
loop_
_entity.id
_entity.type
_entity.pdbx_description
1 polymer ?
#
loop_
_entity_poly.entity_id
_entity_poly.type
_entity_poly.pdbx_seq_one_letter_code
_entity_poly.pdbx_strand_id
1 'polypeptide(L)'
;DINSEPVQKYYQRAEEILKLLKPIILNAIVDSEIISDEVLDKAFEELGLSVEELREQFESWQPLSGKVYFVLQVEALISRIQNSSLDIFQSLKSSDQHLPDELSSASLE
;
A
#
# COMPACT_ATOMS: atom_id res chain seq x y z
N ASP A 1 8.08 -18.79 -21.53
CA ASP A 1 9.05 -17.73 -21.79
C ASP A 1 9.67 -17.35 -20.45
N ILE A 2 11.00 -17.39 -20.31
CA ILE A 2 11.73 -17.24 -19.03
C ILE A 2 11.80 -15.77 -18.57
N ASN A 3 11.31 -14.84 -19.39
CA ASN A 3 11.44 -13.40 -19.15
C ASN A 3 10.33 -12.77 -18.29
N SER A 4 9.25 -13.47 -17.96
CA SER A 4 8.14 -12.95 -17.15
C SER A 4 8.28 -13.17 -15.63
N GLU A 5 9.29 -13.94 -15.20
CA GLU A 5 9.44 -14.40 -13.82
C GLU A 5 9.57 -13.27 -12.77
N PRO A 6 10.31 -12.17 -13.01
CA PRO A 6 10.41 -11.08 -12.03
C PRO A 6 9.13 -10.27 -11.96
N VAL A 7 8.56 -9.88 -13.12
CA VAL A 7 7.37 -9.03 -13.20
C VAL A 7 6.19 -9.71 -12.51
N GLN A 8 5.99 -11.00 -12.77
CA GLN A 8 4.92 -11.77 -12.16
C GLN A 8 5.09 -11.88 -10.64
N LYS A 9 6.31 -12.11 -10.15
CA LYS A 9 6.60 -12.14 -8.72
C LYS A 9 6.32 -10.80 -8.04
N TYR A 10 6.71 -9.70 -8.69
CA TYR A 10 6.45 -8.35 -8.19
C TYR A 10 4.98 -7.99 -8.22
N TYR A 11 4.26 -8.39 -9.27
CA TYR A 11 2.83 -8.22 -9.38
C TYR A 11 2.09 -8.96 -8.26
N GLN A 12 2.44 -10.23 -8.01
CA GLN A 12 1.86 -11.02 -6.92
C GLN A 12 2.12 -10.39 -5.55
N ARG A 13 3.35 -9.96 -5.27
CA ARG A 13 3.70 -9.28 -4.02
C ARG A 13 2.92 -7.98 -3.84
N ALA A 14 2.82 -7.17 -4.88
CA ALA A 14 2.03 -5.93 -4.86
C ALA A 14 0.55 -6.23 -4.58
N GLU A 15 -0.01 -7.24 -5.27
CA GLU A 15 -1.39 -7.66 -5.10
C GLU A 15 -1.67 -8.13 -3.66
N GLU A 16 -0.78 -8.91 -3.05
CA GLU A 16 -0.88 -9.36 -1.66
C GLU A 16 -0.89 -8.18 -0.68
N ILE A 17 0.01 -7.21 -0.85
CA ILE A 17 0.06 -6.00 -0.02
C ILE A 17 -1.25 -5.22 -0.15
N LEU A 18 -1.72 -4.96 -1.37
CA LEU A 18 -2.95 -4.19 -1.60
C LEU A 18 -4.20 -4.90 -1.08
N LYS A 19 -4.24 -6.25 -1.16
CA LYS A 19 -5.32 -7.04 -0.57
C LYS A 19 -5.40 -6.89 0.95
N LEU A 20 -4.25 -6.82 1.63
CA LEU A 20 -4.20 -6.61 3.08
C LEU A 20 -4.59 -5.18 3.47
N LEU A 21 -4.15 -4.18 2.70
CA LEU A 21 -4.42 -2.78 3.00
C LEU A 21 -5.88 -2.39 2.76
N LYS A 22 -6.53 -2.96 1.74
CA LYS A 22 -7.91 -2.63 1.35
C LYS A 22 -8.94 -2.68 2.50
N PRO A 23 -9.11 -3.80 3.24
CA PRO A 23 -10.11 -3.86 4.31
C PRO A 23 -9.78 -2.89 5.45
N ILE A 24 -8.51 -2.67 5.74
CA ILE A 24 -8.05 -1.79 6.82
C ILE A 24 -8.42 -0.34 6.51
N ILE A 25 -8.12 0.12 5.31
CA ILE A 25 -8.45 1.47 4.85
C ILE A 25 -9.96 1.67 4.83
N LEU A 26 -10.71 0.67 4.36
CA LEU A 26 -12.18 0.74 4.33
C LEU A 26 -12.78 0.83 5.73
N ASN A 27 -12.28 0.04 6.69
CA ASN A 27 -12.74 0.09 8.08
C ASN A 27 -12.38 1.42 8.74
N ALA A 28 -11.15 1.90 8.50
CA ALA A 28 -10.69 3.20 9.00
C ALA A 28 -11.56 4.37 8.51
N ILE A 29 -12.01 4.35 7.26
CA ILE A 29 -12.87 5.40 6.68
C ILE A 29 -14.32 5.31 7.17
N VAL A 30 -14.81 4.11 7.50
CA VAL A 30 -16.21 3.88 7.90
C VAL A 30 -16.44 4.11 9.39
N ASP A 31 -15.49 3.72 10.25
CA ASP A 31 -15.62 3.83 11.71
C ASP A 31 -15.19 5.19 12.25
N SER A 32 -14.36 5.89 11.49
CA SER A 32 -13.99 7.27 11.80
C SER A 32 -15.01 8.18 11.15
N GLU A 33 -15.81 8.86 11.95
CA GLU A 33 -16.28 10.20 11.62
C GLU A 33 -15.00 11.05 11.51
N ILE A 34 -14.25 10.89 10.40
CA ILE A 34 -12.90 11.44 10.20
C ILE A 34 -13.07 12.95 10.26
N ILE A 35 -12.82 13.50 11.44
CA ILE A 35 -12.46 14.89 11.59
C ILE A 35 -11.30 15.07 10.61
N SER A 36 -11.52 15.81 9.53
CA SER A 36 -10.55 16.11 8.48
C SER A 36 -9.19 16.39 9.08
N ASP A 37 -8.39 15.32 9.18
CA ASP A 37 -7.03 15.39 9.65
C ASP A 37 -6.21 15.52 8.38
N GLU A 38 -5.74 16.74 8.14
CA GLU A 38 -4.93 17.10 6.98
C GLU A 38 -3.72 16.16 6.82
N VAL A 39 -3.23 15.57 7.92
CA VAL A 39 -2.16 14.57 7.90
C VAL A 39 -2.65 13.23 7.33
N LEU A 40 -3.84 12.79 7.74
CA LEU A 40 -4.44 11.55 7.26
C LEU A 40 -4.88 11.66 5.79
N ASP A 41 -5.47 12.79 5.40
CA ASP A 41 -5.87 13.09 4.03
C ASP A 41 -4.66 13.03 3.09
N LYS A 42 -3.55 13.66 3.48
CA LYS A 42 -2.30 13.64 2.71
C LYS A 42 -1.71 12.22 2.61
N ALA A 43 -1.76 11.44 3.69
CA ALA A 43 -1.24 10.07 3.67
C ALA A 43 -2.07 9.15 2.75
N PHE A 44 -3.39 9.32 2.71
CA PHE A 44 -4.26 8.63 1.75
C PHE A 44 -4.00 9.07 0.30
N GLU A 45 -3.77 10.36 0.06
CA GLU A 45 -3.42 10.87 -1.27
C GLU A 45 -2.09 10.27 -1.75
N GLU A 46 -1.04 10.32 -0.93
CA GLU A 46 0.27 9.72 -1.26
C GLU A 46 0.19 8.21 -1.52
N LEU A 47 -0.63 7.50 -0.74
CA LEU A 47 -0.89 6.08 -0.97
C LEU A 47 -1.56 5.85 -2.32
N GLY A 48 -2.62 6.62 -2.64
CA GLY A 48 -3.34 6.53 -3.91
C GLY A 48 -2.43 6.78 -5.12
N LEU A 49 -1.61 7.83 -5.06
CA LEU A 49 -0.63 8.16 -6.09
C LEU A 49 0.40 7.04 -6.28
N SER A 50 0.92 6.48 -5.18
CA SER A 50 1.91 5.40 -5.24
C SER A 50 1.33 4.12 -5.85
N VAL A 51 0.04 3.83 -5.61
CA VAL A 51 -0.68 2.70 -6.22
C VAL A 51 -0.96 2.92 -7.70
N GLU A 52 -1.30 4.15 -8.10
CA GLU A 52 -1.46 4.53 -9.51
C GLU A 52 -0.13 4.36 -10.26
N GLU A 53 0.94 4.97 -9.75
CA GLU A 53 2.29 4.86 -10.32
C GLU A 53 2.73 3.39 -10.45
N LEU A 54 2.41 2.54 -9.46
CA LEU A 54 2.72 1.12 -9.49
C LEU A 54 1.96 0.39 -10.61
N ARG A 55 0.69 0.71 -10.82
CA ARG A 55 -0.10 0.15 -11.93
C ARG A 55 0.50 0.56 -13.27
N GLU A 56 0.81 1.84 -13.45
CA GLU A 56 1.42 2.35 -14.67
C GLU A 56 2.78 1.67 -14.96
N GLN A 57 3.60 1.38 -13.94
CA GLN A 57 4.85 0.64 -14.13
C GLN A 57 4.62 -0.79 -14.65
N PHE A 58 3.58 -1.48 -14.18
CA PHE A 58 3.24 -2.81 -14.69
C PHE A 58 2.66 -2.76 -16.10
N GLU A 59 1.79 -1.79 -16.39
CA GLU A 59 1.17 -1.61 -17.71
C GLU A 59 2.16 -1.15 -18.79
N SER A 60 3.10 -0.29 -18.41
CA SER A 60 4.15 0.24 -19.30
C SER A 60 5.36 -0.69 -19.42
N TRP A 61 5.37 -1.84 -18.74
CA TRP A 61 6.50 -2.77 -18.79
C TRP A 61 6.74 -3.25 -20.23
N GLN A 62 7.95 -3.04 -20.72
CA GLN A 62 8.40 -3.52 -22.03
C GLN A 62 9.65 -4.38 -21.86
N PRO A 63 9.85 -5.42 -22.68
CA PRO A 63 11.05 -6.28 -22.61
C PRO A 63 12.39 -5.53 -22.75
N LEU A 64 12.35 -4.33 -23.35
CA LEU A 64 13.51 -3.45 -23.56
C LEU A 64 13.87 -2.62 -22.31
N SER A 65 12.95 -2.47 -21.36
CA SER A 65 13.24 -1.86 -20.07
C SER A 65 14.17 -2.79 -19.29
N GLY A 66 15.33 -2.29 -18.86
CA GLY A 66 16.30 -3.12 -18.15
C GLY A 66 15.66 -3.74 -16.91
N LYS A 67 15.75 -5.07 -16.75
CA LYS A 67 15.15 -5.80 -15.61
C LYS A 67 15.51 -5.17 -14.27
N VAL A 68 16.73 -4.67 -14.12
CA VAL A 68 17.20 -3.97 -12.90
C VAL A 68 16.46 -2.65 -12.67
N TYR A 69 16.24 -1.86 -13.72
CA TYR A 69 15.52 -0.58 -13.61
C TYR A 69 14.07 -0.80 -13.17
N PHE A 70 13.38 -1.77 -13.79
CA PHE A 70 12.02 -2.14 -13.40
C PHE A 70 11.95 -2.56 -11.93
N VAL A 71 12.85 -3.44 -11.49
CA VAL A 71 12.92 -3.90 -10.10
C VAL A 71 13.14 -2.74 -9.14
N LEU A 72 14.05 -1.82 -9.44
CA LEU A 72 14.31 -0.64 -8.59
C LEU A 72 13.07 0.25 -8.45
N GLN A 73 12.35 0.50 -9.55
CA GLN A 73 11.15 1.34 -9.51
C GLN A 73 10.02 0.69 -8.70
N VAL A 74 9.78 -0.61 -8.91
CA VAL A 74 8.74 -1.33 -8.18
C VAL A 74 9.06 -1.44 -6.69
N GLU A 75 10.31 -1.73 -6.30
CA GLU A 75 10.70 -1.77 -4.87
C GLU A 75 10.57 -0.39 -4.19
N ALA A 76 10.89 0.69 -4.90
CA ALA A 76 10.69 2.05 -4.40
C ALA A 76 9.20 2.36 -4.17
N LEU A 77 8.34 1.98 -5.10
CA LEU A 77 6.89 2.18 -4.99
C LEU A 77 6.28 1.32 -3.88
N ILE A 78 6.70 0.07 -3.74
CA ILE A 78 6.29 -0.80 -2.62
C ILE A 78 6.66 -0.16 -1.28
N SER A 79 7.87 0.39 -1.18
CA SER A 79 8.34 1.05 0.04
C SER A 79 7.51 2.30 0.37
N ARG A 80 7.14 3.10 -0.64
CA ARG A 80 6.22 4.25 -0.46
C ARG A 80 4.84 3.80 0.02
N ILE A 81 4.26 2.79 -0.62
CA ILE A 81 2.96 2.21 -0.21
C ILE A 81 3.01 1.75 1.25
N GLN A 82 4.08 1.05 1.65
CA GLN A 82 4.25 0.58 3.02
C GLN A 82 4.38 1.72 4.03
N ASN A 83 5.16 2.77 3.71
CA ASN A 83 5.33 3.92 4.59
C ASN A 83 4.03 4.71 4.74
N SER A 84 3.35 5.07 3.64
CA SER A 84 2.07 5.80 3.71
C SER A 84 1.01 5.00 4.45
N SER A 85 1.00 3.67 4.29
CA SER A 85 0.12 2.80 5.06
C SER A 85 0.42 2.87 6.56
N LEU A 86 1.71 2.80 6.94
CA LEU A 86 2.13 2.89 8.33
C LEU A 86 1.74 4.24 8.95
N ASP A 87 1.90 5.34 8.21
CA ASP A 87 1.52 6.68 8.65
C ASP A 87 0.00 6.78 8.88
N ILE A 88 -0.82 6.18 7.99
CA ILE A 88 -2.27 6.03 8.17
C ILE A 88 -2.58 5.27 9.46
N PHE A 89 -1.96 4.09 9.67
CA PHE A 89 -2.18 3.30 10.89
C PHE A 89 -1.83 4.06 12.17
N GLN A 90 -0.70 4.76 12.17
CA GLN A 90 -0.25 5.52 13.34
C GLN A 90 -1.20 6.69 13.64
N SER A 91 -1.63 7.40 12.60
CA SER A 91 -2.56 8.51 12.73
C SER A 91 -3.90 8.03 13.30
N LEU A 92 -4.46 6.95 12.74
CA LEU A 92 -5.69 6.32 13.25
C LEU A 92 -5.55 5.85 14.70
N LYS A 93 -4.43 5.21 15.05
CA LYS A 93 -4.14 4.78 16.43
C LYS A 93 -4.04 5.94 17.40
N SER A 94 -3.46 7.07 16.98
CA SER A 94 -3.30 8.25 17.82
C SER A 94 -4.60 9.01 18.04
N SER A 95 -5.59 8.83 17.16
CA SER A 95 -6.87 9.53 17.19
C SER A 95 -7.94 8.85 18.08
N ASP A 96 -7.59 7.80 18.84
CA ASP A 96 -8.46 7.08 19.79
C ASP A 96 -9.79 6.52 19.20
N GLN A 97 -9.91 6.42 17.88
CA GLN A 97 -11.02 5.72 17.22
C GLN A 97 -10.62 4.27 16.95
N HIS A 98 -10.93 3.42 17.93
CA HIS A 98 -11.07 1.96 17.89
C HIS A 98 -10.62 1.29 16.57
N LEU A 99 -9.32 1.02 16.44
CA LEU A 99 -8.86 0.03 15.46
C LEU A 99 -9.62 -1.28 15.73
N PRO A 100 -10.18 -1.95 14.70
CA PRO A 100 -10.85 -3.23 14.91
C PRO A 100 -9.88 -4.21 15.59
N ASP A 101 -10.38 -4.91 16.62
CA ASP A 101 -9.60 -5.81 17.49
C ASP A 101 -8.78 -6.88 16.74
N GLU A 102 -9.07 -7.12 15.45
CA GLU A 102 -8.28 -7.97 14.57
C GLU A 102 -6.82 -7.52 14.37
N LEU A 103 -6.47 -6.28 14.72
CA LEU A 103 -5.09 -5.76 14.67
C LEU A 103 -4.48 -5.50 16.05
N SER A 104 -5.23 -5.72 17.14
CA SER A 104 -4.67 -5.72 18.48
C SER A 104 -3.77 -6.94 18.60
N SER A 105 -2.56 -6.73 19.11
CA SER A 105 -1.53 -7.74 19.39
C SER A 105 -1.99 -8.92 20.28
N ALA A 106 -3.24 -8.91 20.74
CA ALA A 106 -3.91 -9.98 21.48
C ALA A 106 -4.43 -11.13 20.59
N SER A 107 -4.51 -10.98 19.27
CA SER A 107 -5.00 -12.04 18.38
C SER A 107 -3.90 -12.97 17.82
N LEU A 108 -2.66 -12.85 18.33
CA LEU A 108 -1.49 -13.67 17.96
C LEU A 108 -0.99 -14.56 19.12
N GLU A 109 -1.85 -14.88 20.10
CA GLU A 109 -1.58 -15.93 21.10
C GLU A 109 -2.28 -17.26 20.77
#